data_AF-A0A7C1I251-F1
#
_entry.id   AF-A0A7C1I251-F1
#
_cell.length_a   1.000
_cell.length_b   1.000
_cell.length_c   1.000
_cell.angle_alpha   90.00
_cell.angle_beta   90.00
_cell.angle_gamma   90.00
#
_symmetry.space_group_name_H-M   'P 1'
#
loop_
_entity.id
_entity.type
_entity.pdbx_description
1 polymer ?
#
loop_
_entity_poly.entity_id
_entity_poly.type
_entity_poly.pdbx_seq_one_letter_code
_entity_poly.pdbx_strand_id
1 'polypeptide(L)' 'MSETVSNRELQGAVMVVGGGIAGMQAALDIANAGFYVYMLEKSPAIGGVMAQLDKTFPTNDCSM' A
#
# COMPACT_ATOMS: atom_id res chain seq x y z
N MET A 1 -0.09 -9.92 -14.83
CA MET A 1 -0.07 -9.37 -13.46
C MET A 1 -1.37 -8.58 -13.21
N SER A 2 -2.49 -9.30 -13.12
CA SER A 2 -3.75 -8.83 -12.52
C SER A 2 -4.61 -10.08 -12.50
N GLU A 3 -4.38 -10.92 -11.50
CA GLU A 3 -5.34 -11.97 -11.19
C GLU A 3 -6.61 -11.24 -10.78
N THR A 4 -7.62 -11.33 -11.64
CA THR A 4 -8.99 -10.97 -11.36
C THR A 4 -9.31 -11.39 -9.94
N VAL A 5 -9.59 -10.41 -9.06
CA VAL A 5 -9.96 -10.62 -7.66
C VAL A 5 -11.02 -11.71 -7.63
N SER A 6 -10.57 -12.90 -7.21
CA SER A 6 -11.41 -14.07 -7.01
C SER A 6 -12.57 -13.64 -6.14
N ASN A 7 -13.79 -14.00 -6.55
CA ASN A 7 -15.04 -13.76 -5.84
C ASN A 7 -15.04 -14.47 -4.47
N ARG A 8 -14.24 -13.94 -3.54
CA ARG A 8 -14.20 -14.31 -2.13
C ARG A 8 -15.21 -13.41 -1.42
N GLU A 9 -16.06 -13.99 -0.56
CA GLU A 9 -16.91 -13.20 0.32
C GLU A 9 -16.00 -12.31 1.18
N LEU A 10 -15.93 -11.03 0.83
CA LEU A 10 -15.16 -10.04 1.56
C LEU A 10 -15.79 -9.89 2.94
N GLN A 11 -15.00 -10.15 4.00
CA GLN A 11 -15.51 -10.13 5.38
C GLN A 11 -15.90 -8.72 5.85
N GLY A 12 -15.38 -7.69 5.17
CA GLY A 12 -15.69 -6.29 5.42
C GLY A 12 -14.85 -5.37 4.54
N ALA A 13 -15.02 -4.07 4.74
CA ALA A 13 -14.23 -3.04 4.06
C ALA A 13 -13.48 -2.16 5.06
N VAL A 14 -12.25 -1.79 4.71
CA VAL A 14 -11.36 -0.95 5.51
C VAL A 14 -10.83 0.20 4.66
N MET A 15 -10.72 1.39 5.23
CA MET A 15 -10.10 2.54 4.59
C MET A 15 -8.76 2.84 5.24
N VAL A 16 -7.70 2.93 4.43
CA VAL A 16 -6.37 3.35 4.84
C VAL A 16 -6.12 4.76 4.31
N VAL A 17 -5.82 5.69 5.21
CA VAL A 17 -5.53 7.09 4.89
C VAL A 17 -4.02 7.33 5.00
N GLY A 18 -3.40 7.69 3.89
CA GLY A 18 -1.96 7.89 3.73
C GLY A 18 -1.31 6.76 2.91
N GLY A 19 -0.83 7.10 1.72
CA GLY A 19 -0.15 6.21 0.77
C GLY A 19 1.37 6.15 0.94
N GLY A 20 1.89 6.39 2.13
CA GLY A 20 3.31 6.15 2.43
C GLY A 20 3.63 4.66 2.57
N ILE A 21 4.91 4.32 2.79
CA ILE A 21 5.36 2.91 2.94
C ILE A 21 4.56 2.12 4.00
N ALA A 22 4.24 2.76 5.13
CA ALA A 22 3.45 2.14 6.19
C ALA A 22 1.99 1.87 5.77
N GLY A 23 1.37 2.82 5.07
CA GLY A 23 -0.01 2.68 4.61
C GLY A 23 -0.15 1.64 3.50
N MET A 24 0.81 1.61 2.56
CA MET A 24 0.86 0.59 1.52
C MET A 24 1.03 -0.81 2.12
N GLN A 25 1.93 -0.97 3.09
CA GLN A 25 2.11 -2.26 3.76
C GLN A 25 0.85 -2.69 4.52
N ALA A 26 0.24 -1.77 5.29
CA ALA A 26 -1.00 -2.05 6.00
C ALA A 26 -2.15 -2.45 5.04
N ALA A 27 -2.26 -1.75 3.90
CA ALA A 27 -3.27 -2.07 2.89
C ALA A 27 -3.07 -3.48 2.31
N LEU A 28 -1.81 -3.88 2.05
CA LEU A 28 -1.48 -5.22 1.56
C LEU A 28 -1.81 -6.29 2.62
N ASP A 29 -1.42 -6.07 3.88
CA ASP A 29 -1.69 -7.02 4.96
C ASP A 29 -3.20 -7.23 5.16
N ILE A 30 -3.99 -6.14 5.11
CA ILE A 30 -5.44 -6.19 5.24
C ILE A 30 -6.10 -6.84 4.02
N ALA A 31 -5.61 -6.56 2.81
CA ALA A 31 -6.12 -7.20 1.59
C ALA A 31 -5.82 -8.71 1.59
N ASN A 32 -4.62 -9.11 2.04
CA ASN A 32 -4.24 -10.52 2.20
C ASN A 32 -5.06 -11.24 3.28
N ALA A 33 -5.51 -10.50 4.30
CA ALA A 33 -6.43 -11.01 5.32
C ALA A 33 -7.88 -11.19 4.80
N GLY A 34 -8.20 -10.77 3.57
CA GLY A 34 -9.51 -10.99 2.94
C GLY A 34 -10.52 -9.84 3.12
N PHE A 35 -10.04 -8.63 3.42
CA PHE A 35 -10.86 -7.43 3.48
C PHE A 35 -10.73 -6.61 2.19
N TYR A 36 -11.78 -5.86 1.87
CA TYR A 36 -11.72 -4.87 0.80
C TYR A 36 -11.04 -3.60 1.30
N VAL A 37 -10.02 -3.12 0.61
CA VAL A 37 -9.24 -1.96 1.06
C VAL A 37 -9.43 -0.76 0.14
N TYR A 38 -9.88 0.35 0.73
CA TYR A 38 -9.83 1.66 0.11
C TYR A 38 -8.55 2.38 0.54
N MET A 39 -7.76 2.89 -0.41
CA MET A 39 -6.58 3.71 -0.12
C MET A 39 -6.86 5.16 -0.49
N LEU A 40 -6.70 6.07 0.46
CA LEU A 40 -6.80 7.51 0.24
C LEU A 40 -5.43 8.16 0.47
N GLU A 41 -4.89 8.80 -0.55
CA GLU A 41 -3.67 9.61 -0.46
C GLU A 41 -3.99 11.05 -0.89
N LYS A 42 -3.43 12.03 -0.16
CA LYS A 42 -3.63 13.45 -0.45
C LYS A 42 -2.89 13.88 -1.71
N SER A 43 -1.69 13.34 -1.90
CA SER A 43 -0.80 13.64 -3.00
C SER A 43 -1.26 12.94 -4.29
N PRO A 44 -0.89 13.45 -5.48
CA PRO A 44 -1.21 12.79 -6.74
C PRO A 44 -0.46 11.45 -6.94
N ALA A 45 0.50 11.14 -6.07
CA ALA A 45 1.30 9.92 -6.10
C ALA A 45 1.44 9.31 -4.70
N ILE A 46 1.57 7.99 -4.66
CA ILE A 46 1.88 7.20 -3.45
C ILE A 46 3.40 7.10 -3.23
N GLY A 47 3.82 6.58 -2.08
CA GLY A 47 5.22 6.42 -1.68
C GLY A 47 5.66 7.34 -0.53
N GLY A 48 4.93 8.43 -0.29
CA GLY A 48 5.17 9.34 0.84
C GLY A 48 6.60 9.92 0.84
N VAL A 49 7.24 9.99 2.01
CA VAL A 49 8.61 10.50 2.14
C VAL A 49 9.64 9.56 1.53
N MET A 50 9.39 8.25 1.54
CA MET A 50 10.32 7.25 0.99
C MET A 50 10.58 7.48 -0.51
N ALA A 51 9.55 7.87 -1.26
CA ALA A 51 9.66 8.22 -2.67
C ALA A 51 10.52 9.47 -2.95
N GLN A 52 10.83 10.27 -1.92
CA GLN A 52 11.68 11.46 -2.06
C GLN A 52 13.15 11.17 -1.71
N LEU A 53 13.44 10.00 -1.15
CA LEU A 53 14.79 9.59 -0.81
C LEU A 53 15.46 8.96 -2.03
N ASP A 54 16.74 9.23 -2.24
CA ASP A 54 17.50 8.61 -3.32
C ASP A 54 17.90 7.17 -2.94
N LYS A 55 18.32 6.98 -1.68
CA LYS A 55 18.82 5.72 -1.13
C LYS A 55 18.27 5.44 0.26
N THR A 56 18.10 4.15 0.56
CA THR A 56 17.71 3.68 1.89
C THR A 56 18.90 3.05 2.63
N PHE A 57 19.24 3.58 3.80
CA PHE A 57 20.25 2.97 4.67
C PHE A 57 19.68 1.72 5.35
N PRO A 58 20.45 0.64 5.61
CA PRO A 58 21.90 0.47 5.45
C PRO A 58 22.35 -0.08 4.10
N THR A 59 21.43 -0.58 3.29
CA THR A 59 21.76 -1.33 2.07
C THR A 59 22.11 -0.43 0.89
N ASN A 60 21.75 0.86 0.94
CA ASN A 60 21.88 1.82 -0.16
C ASN A 60 21.15 1.36 -1.42
N ASP A 61 20.00 0.73 -1.24
CA ASP A 61 19.08 0.40 -2.33
C ASP A 61 18.32 1.65 -2.79
N CYS A 62 17.91 1.66 -4.06
CA CYS A 62 17.05 2.71 -4.60
C CYS A 62 15.67 2.66 -3.92
N SER A 63 15.14 3.81 -3.56
CA SER A 63 13.89 3.91 -2.78
C SER A 63 12.62 3.72 -3.62
N MET A 64 12.73 3.82 -4.95
CA MET A 64 11.70 3.55 -5.95
C MET A 64 12.29 2.86 -7.17
#